data_AF-A0A2N1R321-F1
#
_entry.id   AF-A0A2N1R321-F1
#
_cell.length_a   1.000
_cell.length_b   1.000
_cell.length_c   1.000
_cell.angle_alpha   90.00
_cell.angle_beta   90.00
_cell.angle_gamma   90.00
#
_symmetry.space_group_name_H-M   'P 1'
#
loop_
_entity.id
_entity.type
_entity.pdbx_description
1 polymer ?
#
loop_
_entity_poly.entity_id
_entity_poly.type
_entity_poly.pdbx_seq_one_letter_code
_entity_poly.pdbx_strand_id
1 'polypeptide(L)'
;MKKLPGVAIRFIATFVIAVLCISAVWMSAAALDRHESSLIPLFLGLAVAAIPAAAVASVFLLFFQMNRLFSSRLLGYPVVMIFALLVVCGPAIIIRLIDVPQAIVADVLPLSYRPVAAWFKEMARAPWPEFAASLASFAAFSTAFWGITRISRSRPIMGAFLAPNGALAVLYLFSVYLSGPADAAFSLAGLSLPRVWSTAVLAAASALALLLADALIARKPAGGRPRG
;
A
#
# COMPACT_ATOMS: atom_id res chain seq x y z
N MET A 1 6.21 -4.76 25.97
CA MET A 1 5.62 -4.67 24.60
C MET A 1 4.31 -5.49 24.43
N LYS A 2 3.48 -5.67 25.48
CA LYS A 2 2.26 -6.52 25.44
C LYS A 2 1.16 -6.06 24.48
N LYS A 3 1.28 -4.88 23.85
CA LYS A 3 0.27 -4.30 22.96
C LYS A 3 0.50 -4.59 21.47
N LEU A 4 1.69 -5.05 21.08
CA LEU A 4 2.04 -5.33 19.68
C LEU A 4 1.16 -6.41 19.02
N PRO A 5 0.87 -7.55 19.68
CA PRO A 5 -0.02 -8.57 19.10
C PRO A 5 -1.42 -8.03 18.81
N GLY A 6 -1.97 -7.21 19.73
CA GLY A 6 -3.29 -6.60 19.52
C GLY A 6 -3.31 -5.62 18.33
N VAL A 7 -2.19 -4.95 18.05
CA VAL A 7 -2.05 -4.09 16.87
C VAL A 7 -1.97 -4.92 15.60
N ALA A 8 -1.19 -6.00 15.62
CA ALA A 8 -1.07 -6.91 14.49
C ALA A 8 -2.44 -7.50 14.11
N ILE A 9 -3.21 -7.98 15.09
CA ILE A 9 -4.56 -8.51 14.88
C ILE A 9 -5.48 -7.43 14.28
N ARG A 10 -5.46 -6.21 14.80
CA ARG A 10 -6.26 -5.10 14.26
C ARG A 10 -5.86 -4.74 12.84
N PHE A 11 -4.57 -4.76 12.55
CA PHE A 11 -4.06 -4.51 11.21
C PHE A 11 -4.53 -5.57 10.22
N ILE A 12 -4.39 -6.86 10.57
CA ILE A 12 -4.86 -7.98 9.75
C ILE A 12 -6.37 -7.92 9.57
N ALA A 13 -7.15 -7.66 10.63
CA ALA A 13 -8.59 -7.53 10.54
C ALA A 13 -9.01 -6.37 9.63
N THR A 14 -8.33 -5.23 9.75
CA THR A 14 -8.55 -4.05 8.88
C THR A 14 -8.25 -4.39 7.43
N PHE A 15 -7.15 -5.11 7.18
CA PHE A 15 -6.77 -5.57 5.84
C PHE A 15 -7.82 -6.49 5.23
N VAL A 16 -8.26 -7.52 5.97
CA VAL A 16 -9.29 -8.45 5.51
C VAL A 16 -10.59 -7.71 5.21
N ILE A 17 -11.05 -6.84 6.11
CA ILE A 17 -12.26 -6.03 5.90
C ILE A 17 -12.10 -5.14 4.67
N ALA A 18 -10.96 -4.47 4.50
CA ALA A 18 -10.70 -3.61 3.36
C ALA A 18 -10.70 -4.39 2.03
N VAL A 19 -10.11 -5.59 1.99
CA VAL A 19 -10.17 -6.47 0.81
C VAL A 19 -11.62 -6.80 0.49
N LEU A 20 -12.42 -7.24 1.48
CA LEU A 20 -13.82 -7.59 1.28
C LEU A 20 -14.65 -6.40 0.77
N CYS A 21 -14.51 -5.23 1.39
CA CYS A 21 -15.25 -4.02 1.01
C CYS A 21 -14.88 -3.56 -0.40
N ILE A 22 -13.60 -3.45 -0.72
CA ILE A 22 -13.14 -2.99 -2.05
C ILE A 22 -13.58 -3.97 -3.13
N SER A 23 -13.44 -5.28 -2.87
CA SER A 23 -13.86 -6.33 -3.81
C SER A 23 -15.36 -6.32 -4.03
N ALA A 24 -16.16 -6.14 -2.97
CA ALA A 24 -17.61 -6.05 -3.07
C ALA A 24 -18.05 -4.83 -3.90
N VAL A 25 -17.41 -3.67 -3.70
CA VAL A 25 -17.70 -2.46 -4.49
C VAL A 25 -17.41 -2.70 -5.97
N TRP A 26 -16.23 -3.21 -6.32
CA TRP A 26 -15.89 -3.48 -7.71
C TRP A 26 -16.72 -4.62 -8.32
N MET A 27 -17.10 -5.63 -7.53
CA MET A 27 -17.99 -6.70 -7.98
C MET A 27 -19.39 -6.16 -8.28
N SER A 28 -19.89 -5.22 -7.48
CA SER A 28 -21.17 -4.57 -7.75
C SER A 28 -21.14 -3.75 -9.05
N ALA A 29 -20.02 -3.07 -9.32
CA ALA A 29 -19.82 -2.39 -10.60
C ALA A 29 -19.77 -3.37 -11.77
N ALA A 30 -19.05 -4.49 -11.63
CA ALA A 30 -18.98 -5.54 -12.65
C ALA A 30 -20.35 -6.17 -12.95
N ALA A 31 -21.15 -6.44 -11.93
CA ALA A 31 -22.46 -7.07 -12.07
C ALA A 31 -23.50 -6.18 -12.75
N LEU A 32 -23.33 -4.85 -12.66
CA LEU A 32 -24.16 -3.88 -13.37
C LEU A 32 -23.80 -3.81 -14.86
N ASP A 33 -22.50 -3.89 -15.19
CA ASP A 33 -22.01 -3.71 -16.56
C ASP A 33 -21.94 -5.00 -17.37
N ARG A 34 -21.82 -6.15 -16.71
CA ARG A 34 -21.66 -7.46 -17.35
C ARG A 34 -22.62 -8.46 -16.72
N HIS A 35 -23.47 -9.06 -17.54
CA HIS A 35 -24.25 -10.24 -17.17
C HIS A 35 -23.33 -11.48 -17.03
N GLU A 36 -22.29 -11.41 -16.19
CA GLU A 36 -21.40 -12.54 -15.93
C GLU A 36 -22.13 -13.62 -15.13
N SER A 37 -22.00 -14.86 -15.61
CA SER A 37 -22.71 -16.03 -15.08
C SER A 37 -22.03 -16.70 -13.88
N SER A 38 -20.81 -16.28 -13.51
CA SER A 38 -20.07 -16.88 -12.38
C SER A 38 -19.47 -15.83 -11.44
N LEU A 39 -20.11 -15.65 -10.27
CA LEU A 39 -19.72 -14.64 -9.27
C LEU A 39 -18.45 -15.00 -8.49
N ILE A 40 -18.17 -16.29 -8.29
CA ILE A 40 -17.06 -16.75 -7.43
C ILE A 40 -15.68 -16.46 -8.06
N PRO A 41 -15.40 -16.83 -9.33
CA PRO A 41 -14.12 -16.51 -9.96
C PRO A 41 -13.88 -15.01 -10.10
N LEU A 42 -14.95 -14.26 -10.38
CA LEU A 42 -14.91 -12.79 -10.43
C LEU A 42 -14.52 -12.21 -9.06
N PHE A 43 -15.17 -12.66 -7.99
CA PHE A 43 -14.83 -12.23 -6.62
C PHE A 43 -13.38 -12.54 -6.26
N LEU A 44 -12.89 -13.75 -6.57
CA LEU A 44 -11.50 -14.12 -6.29
C LEU A 44 -10.50 -13.25 -7.09
N GLY A 45 -10.77 -12.99 -8.37
CA GLY A 45 -9.95 -12.10 -9.19
C GLY A 45 -9.92 -10.67 -8.66
N LEU A 46 -11.06 -10.16 -8.21
CA LEU A 46 -11.21 -8.83 -7.59
C LEU A 46 -10.53 -8.76 -6.22
N ALA A 47 -10.63 -9.80 -5.40
CA ALA A 47 -9.95 -9.90 -4.12
C ALA A 47 -8.44 -9.82 -4.29
N VAL A 48 -7.88 -10.51 -5.29
CA VAL A 48 -6.47 -10.40 -5.63
C VAL A 48 -6.10 -8.97 -6.06
N ALA A 49 -6.91 -8.36 -6.92
CA ALA A 49 -6.68 -6.99 -7.37
C ALA A 49 -6.78 -5.95 -6.24
N ALA A 50 -7.57 -6.23 -5.19
CA ALA A 50 -7.80 -5.31 -4.08
C ALA A 50 -6.65 -5.27 -3.05
N ILE A 51 -5.74 -6.26 -3.06
CA ILE A 51 -4.68 -6.40 -2.05
C ILE A 51 -3.82 -5.13 -1.89
N PRO A 52 -3.27 -4.51 -2.96
CA PRO A 52 -2.47 -3.29 -2.80
C PRO A 52 -3.24 -2.14 -2.16
N ALA A 53 -4.48 -1.90 -2.61
CA ALA A 53 -5.34 -0.85 -2.05
C ALA A 53 -5.71 -1.13 -0.59
N ALA A 54 -6.05 -2.37 -0.26
CA ALA A 54 -6.37 -2.78 1.12
C ALA A 54 -5.16 -2.67 2.05
N ALA A 55 -3.96 -3.00 1.57
CA ALA A 55 -2.72 -2.83 2.32
C ALA A 55 -2.46 -1.34 2.65
N VAL A 56 -2.58 -0.45 1.65
CA VAL A 56 -2.44 1.00 1.85
C VAL A 56 -3.49 1.54 2.82
N ALA A 57 -4.77 1.18 2.64
CA ALA A 57 -5.84 1.59 3.55
C ALA A 57 -5.55 1.17 5.01
N SER A 58 -5.08 -0.07 5.19
CA SER A 58 -4.73 -0.61 6.51
C SER A 58 -3.53 0.10 7.13
N VAL A 59 -2.51 0.43 6.33
CA VAL A 59 -1.34 1.21 6.76
C VAL A 59 -1.77 2.59 7.28
N PHE A 60 -2.63 3.29 6.55
CA PHE A 60 -3.13 4.61 6.94
C PHE A 60 -3.97 4.57 8.21
N LEU A 61 -4.83 3.56 8.38
CA LEU A 61 -5.59 3.37 9.62
C LEU A 61 -4.68 3.01 10.81
N LEU A 62 -3.63 2.22 10.55
CA LEU A 62 -2.66 1.81 11.56
C LEU A 62 -1.82 2.99 12.06
N PHE A 63 -1.48 3.96 11.22
CA PHE A 63 -0.71 5.14 11.62
C PHE A 63 -1.26 5.84 12.86
N PHE A 64 -2.59 5.98 12.98
CA PHE A 64 -3.24 6.59 14.14
C PHE A 64 -3.09 5.78 15.42
N GLN A 65 -3.10 4.45 15.31
CA GLN A 65 -2.89 3.56 16.46
C GLN A 65 -1.43 3.57 16.90
N MET A 66 -0.50 3.54 15.93
CA MET A 66 0.94 3.55 16.17
C MET A 66 1.42 4.83 16.88
N ASN A 67 0.81 5.97 16.56
CA ASN A 67 1.06 7.24 17.24
C ASN A 67 0.76 7.21 18.76
N ARG A 68 -0.08 6.28 19.24
CA ARG A 68 -0.37 6.11 20.66
C ARG A 68 0.57 5.15 21.37
N LEU A 69 1.28 4.30 20.62
CA LEU A 69 2.03 3.17 21.16
C LEU A 69 3.53 3.41 21.22
N PHE A 70 4.08 4.14 20.25
CA PHE A 70 5.51 4.37 20.16
C PHE A 70 5.86 5.79 20.61
N SER A 71 6.75 5.89 21.60
CA SER A 71 7.39 7.15 21.98
C SER A 71 8.40 7.61 20.93
N SER A 72 9.10 6.66 20.30
CA SER A 72 10.04 6.89 19.20
C SER A 72 9.41 6.58 17.84
N ARG A 73 9.40 7.57 16.95
CA ARG A 73 8.83 7.46 15.60
C ARG A 73 9.70 6.61 14.68
N LEU A 74 11.02 6.73 14.81
CA LEU A 74 11.95 5.94 14.01
C LEU A 74 11.74 4.44 14.21
N LEU A 75 11.25 4.02 15.39
CA LEU A 75 10.91 2.62 15.66
C LEU A 75 9.56 2.20 15.09
N GLY A 76 8.64 3.13 14.83
CA GLY A 76 7.33 2.76 14.29
C GLY A 76 7.35 2.52 12.78
N TYR A 77 8.19 3.24 12.02
CA TYR A 77 8.35 3.02 10.57
C TYR A 77 8.68 1.57 10.22
N PRO A 78 9.72 0.93 10.79
CA PRO A 78 10.03 -0.46 10.50
C PRO A 78 8.91 -1.40 10.93
N VAL A 79 8.19 -1.12 12.03
CA VAL A 79 7.06 -1.96 12.46
C VAL A 79 5.91 -1.90 11.47
N VAL A 80 5.50 -0.70 11.02
CA VAL A 80 4.44 -0.58 10.01
C VAL A 80 4.91 -1.18 8.69
N MET A 81 6.18 -1.01 8.32
CA MET A 81 6.75 -1.56 7.08
C MET A 81 6.71 -3.09 7.10
N ILE A 82 7.09 -3.72 8.22
CA ILE A 82 7.00 -5.18 8.39
C ILE A 82 5.55 -5.64 8.23
N PHE A 83 4.60 -4.96 8.87
CA PHE A 83 3.18 -5.32 8.73
C PHE A 83 2.68 -5.17 7.29
N ALA A 84 2.98 -4.04 6.63
CA ALA A 84 2.66 -3.81 5.22
C ALA A 84 3.27 -4.89 4.32
N LEU A 85 4.54 -5.25 4.55
CA LEU A 85 5.24 -6.30 3.81
C LEU A 85 4.55 -7.65 3.99
N LEU A 86 4.17 -8.01 5.22
CA LEU A 86 3.51 -9.28 5.49
C LEU A 86 2.16 -9.42 4.78
N VAL A 87 1.33 -8.38 4.77
CA VAL A 87 0.00 -8.43 4.13
C VAL A 87 0.05 -8.34 2.61
N VAL A 88 1.14 -7.85 2.03
CA VAL A 88 1.34 -7.86 0.58
C VAL A 88 2.04 -9.15 0.13
N CYS A 89 3.12 -9.57 0.82
CA CYS A 89 3.85 -10.79 0.52
C CYS A 89 3.04 -12.06 0.77
N GLY A 90 2.27 -12.14 1.86
CA GLY A 90 1.51 -13.34 2.22
C GLY A 90 0.57 -13.78 1.09
N PRO A 91 -0.37 -12.92 0.66
CA PRO A 91 -1.21 -13.21 -0.50
C PRO A 91 -0.44 -13.43 -1.80
N ALA A 92 0.65 -12.69 -2.05
CA ALA A 92 1.46 -12.87 -3.25
C ALA A 92 2.14 -14.26 -3.29
N ILE A 93 2.62 -14.77 -2.16
CA ILE A 93 3.14 -16.14 -2.02
C ILE A 93 2.02 -17.15 -2.25
N ILE A 94 0.82 -16.93 -1.71
CA ILE A 94 -0.34 -17.81 -1.96
C ILE A 94 -0.66 -17.87 -3.46
N ILE A 95 -0.67 -16.74 -4.16
CA ILE A 95 -0.88 -16.66 -5.63
C ILE A 95 0.26 -17.35 -6.40
N ARG A 96 1.47 -17.36 -5.86
CA ARG A 96 2.60 -18.07 -6.46
C ARG A 96 2.46 -19.60 -6.33
N LEU A 97 1.85 -20.05 -5.23
CA LEU A 97 1.66 -21.48 -4.93
C LEU A 97 0.36 -22.05 -5.51
N ILE A 98 -0.65 -21.21 -5.71
CA ILE A 98 -1.97 -21.60 -6.22
C ILE A 98 -2.21 -20.86 -7.53
N ASP A 99 -2.53 -21.59 -8.61
CA ASP A 99 -2.87 -20.95 -9.88
C ASP A 99 -4.27 -20.31 -9.79
N VAL A 100 -4.32 -19.08 -9.28
CA VAL A 100 -5.55 -18.31 -9.18
C VAL A 100 -5.91 -17.74 -10.56
N PRO A 101 -7.13 -17.95 -11.08
CA PRO A 101 -7.57 -17.40 -12.35
C PRO A 101 -7.37 -15.87 -12.39
N GLN A 102 -6.49 -15.40 -13.27
CA GLN A 102 -6.12 -13.99 -13.34
C GLN A 102 -6.86 -13.18 -14.41
N ALA A 103 -7.60 -13.87 -15.29
CA ALA A 103 -8.02 -13.37 -16.60
C ALA A 103 -9.17 -12.35 -16.60
N ILE A 104 -9.85 -12.10 -15.47
CA ILE A 104 -11.19 -11.46 -15.51
C ILE A 104 -11.25 -10.25 -14.60
N VAL A 105 -10.50 -9.17 -14.86
CA VAL A 105 -10.71 -7.94 -14.05
C VAL A 105 -10.28 -6.61 -14.69
N ALA A 106 -9.56 -6.59 -15.82
CA ALA A 106 -8.93 -5.33 -16.28
C ALA A 106 -9.95 -4.21 -16.52
N ASP A 107 -11.13 -4.53 -17.04
CA ASP A 107 -12.11 -3.52 -17.46
C ASP A 107 -12.98 -2.97 -16.32
N VAL A 108 -13.17 -3.73 -15.24
CA VAL A 108 -13.98 -3.35 -14.07
C VAL A 108 -13.22 -2.38 -13.17
N LEU A 109 -11.90 -2.47 -13.15
CA LEU A 109 -11.07 -1.64 -12.27
C LEU A 109 -11.01 -0.19 -12.77
N PRO A 110 -10.99 0.79 -11.85
CA PRO A 110 -10.73 2.19 -12.19
C PRO A 110 -9.45 2.32 -13.01
N LEU A 111 -9.51 3.11 -14.10
CA LEU A 111 -8.39 3.27 -15.05
C LEU A 111 -7.06 3.61 -14.36
N SER A 112 -7.10 4.51 -13.37
CA SER A 112 -5.93 4.93 -12.60
C SER A 112 -5.34 3.83 -11.71
N TYR A 113 -6.11 2.81 -11.36
CA TYR A 113 -5.70 1.71 -10.48
C TYR A 113 -5.27 0.44 -11.24
N ARG A 114 -5.70 0.27 -12.50
CA ARG A 114 -5.35 -0.89 -13.33
C ARG A 114 -3.84 -1.22 -13.34
N PRO A 115 -2.91 -0.24 -13.44
CA PRO A 115 -1.47 -0.53 -13.42
C PRO A 115 -1.02 -1.18 -12.10
N VAL A 116 -1.57 -0.72 -10.96
CA VAL A 116 -1.21 -1.24 -9.64
C VAL A 116 -1.70 -2.68 -9.46
N ALA A 117 -2.93 -2.97 -9.90
CA ALA A 117 -3.46 -4.33 -9.85
C ALA A 117 -2.68 -5.29 -10.76
N ALA A 118 -2.32 -4.85 -11.97
CA ALA A 118 -1.52 -5.62 -12.90
C ALA A 118 -0.11 -5.89 -12.35
N TRP A 119 0.54 -4.85 -11.82
CA TRP A 119 1.85 -4.95 -11.16
C TRP A 119 1.85 -6.00 -10.06
N PHE A 120 0.86 -6.00 -9.17
CA PHE A 120 0.84 -6.97 -8.07
C PHE A 120 0.74 -8.42 -8.56
N LYS A 121 -0.10 -8.65 -9.59
CA LYS A 121 -0.26 -9.97 -10.22
C LYS A 121 1.02 -10.43 -10.93
N GLU A 122 1.69 -9.51 -11.63
CA GLU A 122 2.97 -9.77 -12.30
C GLU A 122 4.06 -10.10 -11.28
N MET A 123 4.18 -9.30 -10.22
CA MET A 123 5.19 -9.49 -9.18
C MET A 123 5.01 -10.80 -8.43
N ALA A 124 3.77 -11.24 -8.17
CA ALA A 124 3.52 -12.53 -7.54
C ALA A 124 4.13 -13.72 -8.32
N ARG A 125 4.34 -13.57 -9.64
CA ARG A 125 4.93 -14.60 -10.52
C ARG A 125 6.39 -14.31 -10.91
N ALA A 126 6.93 -13.15 -10.54
CA ALA A 126 8.27 -12.72 -10.90
C ALA A 126 9.38 -13.57 -10.20
N PRO A 127 10.62 -13.54 -10.71
CA PRO A 127 11.78 -14.08 -10.01
C PRO A 127 11.90 -13.53 -8.58
N TRP A 128 12.42 -14.33 -7.65
CA TRP A 128 12.51 -13.95 -6.23
C TRP A 128 13.17 -12.59 -5.94
N PRO A 129 14.25 -12.17 -6.64
CA PRO A 129 14.84 -10.85 -6.41
C PRO A 129 13.89 -9.71 -6.77
N GLU A 130 13.21 -9.81 -7.90
CA GLU A 130 12.24 -8.81 -8.37
C GLU A 130 11.02 -8.77 -7.46
N PHE A 131 10.48 -9.94 -7.10
CA PHE A 131 9.42 -10.09 -6.12
C PHE A 131 9.78 -9.37 -4.80
N ALA A 132 10.95 -9.68 -4.23
CA ALA A 132 11.36 -9.13 -2.95
C ALA A 132 11.59 -7.61 -3.02
N ALA A 133 12.32 -7.14 -4.03
CA ALA A 133 12.61 -5.71 -4.19
C ALA A 133 11.33 -4.90 -4.42
N SER A 134 10.44 -5.39 -5.28
CA SER A 134 9.22 -4.68 -5.63
C SER A 134 8.25 -4.58 -4.45
N LEU A 135 7.96 -5.70 -3.77
CA LEU A 135 7.05 -5.67 -2.62
C LEU A 135 7.64 -4.90 -1.43
N ALA A 136 8.95 -5.01 -1.19
CA ALA A 136 9.63 -4.23 -0.15
C ALA A 136 9.60 -2.73 -0.44
N SER A 137 9.84 -2.32 -1.70
CA SER A 137 9.78 -0.92 -2.09
C SER A 137 8.37 -0.33 -1.98
N PHE A 138 7.33 -1.09 -2.35
CA PHE A 138 5.94 -0.68 -2.16
C PHE A 138 5.55 -0.56 -0.68
N ALA A 139 5.98 -1.51 0.16
CA ALA A 139 5.78 -1.44 1.61
C ALA A 139 6.51 -0.22 2.21
N ALA A 140 7.76 0.01 1.85
CA ALA A 140 8.51 1.19 2.28
C ALA A 140 7.82 2.49 1.84
N PHE A 141 7.40 2.56 0.57
CA PHE A 141 6.73 3.73 0.01
C PHE A 141 5.42 4.06 0.71
N SER A 142 4.53 3.08 0.88
CA SER A 142 3.25 3.28 1.57
C SER A 142 3.43 3.71 3.03
N THR A 143 4.43 3.18 3.73
CA THR A 143 4.71 3.53 5.13
C THR A 143 5.36 4.90 5.33
N ALA A 144 6.10 5.40 4.34
CA ALA A 144 6.76 6.70 4.42
C ALA A 144 5.78 7.88 4.57
N PHE A 145 4.51 7.70 4.23
CA PHE A 145 3.45 8.71 4.41
C PHE A 145 2.99 8.89 5.86
N TRP A 146 3.58 8.18 6.83
CA TRP A 146 3.19 8.31 8.24
C TRP A 146 3.27 9.75 8.76
N GLY A 147 4.19 10.56 8.22
CA GLY A 147 4.33 11.99 8.51
C GLY A 147 3.02 12.79 8.37
N ILE A 148 2.10 12.38 7.48
CA ILE A 148 0.77 13.03 7.31
C ILE A 148 -0.01 13.09 8.62
N THR A 149 0.17 12.09 9.51
CA THR A 149 -0.55 12.06 10.78
C THR A 149 -0.18 13.19 11.76
N ARG A 150 0.86 13.98 11.46
CA ARG A 150 1.19 15.20 12.22
C ARG A 150 0.15 16.28 12.03
N ILE A 151 -0.24 16.52 10.78
CA ILE A 151 -1.22 17.55 10.42
C ILE A 151 -2.57 17.21 11.06
N SER A 152 -2.90 15.92 11.08
CA SER A 152 -4.13 15.41 11.71
C SER A 152 -4.17 15.52 13.23
N ARG A 153 -3.02 15.44 13.92
CA ARG A 153 -2.99 15.39 15.40
C ARG A 153 -3.46 16.70 16.02
N SER A 154 -3.08 17.82 15.43
CA SER A 154 -3.54 19.15 15.84
C SER A 154 -4.96 19.48 15.36
N ARG A 155 -5.45 18.79 14.32
CA ARG A 155 -6.71 19.10 13.64
C ARG A 155 -7.40 17.80 13.21
N PRO A 156 -8.22 17.18 14.07
CA PRO A 156 -8.78 15.84 13.83
C PRO A 156 -9.64 15.78 12.56
N ILE A 157 -10.38 16.85 12.25
CA ILE A 157 -11.18 16.96 11.02
C ILE A 157 -10.26 16.94 9.79
N MET A 158 -9.20 17.75 9.76
CA MET A 158 -8.23 17.72 8.66
C MET A 158 -7.59 16.34 8.51
N GLY A 159 -7.37 15.63 9.62
CA GLY A 159 -6.88 14.27 9.57
C GLY A 159 -7.80 13.27 8.91
N ALA A 160 -9.10 13.37 9.20
CA ALA A 160 -10.13 12.54 8.60
C ALA A 160 -10.20 12.73 7.08
N PHE A 161 -9.88 13.93 6.57
CA PHE A 161 -9.75 14.18 5.13
C PHE A 161 -8.39 13.78 4.57
N LEU A 162 -7.28 14.09 5.25
CA LEU A 162 -5.93 13.87 4.73
C LEU A 162 -5.55 12.40 4.65
N ALA A 163 -6.01 11.56 5.58
CA ALA A 163 -5.68 10.13 5.56
C ALA A 163 -6.23 9.39 4.32
N PRO A 164 -7.53 9.46 3.98
CA PRO A 164 -8.04 8.81 2.76
C PRO A 164 -7.47 9.44 1.49
N ASN A 165 -7.31 10.77 1.44
CA ASN A 165 -6.67 11.42 0.30
C ASN A 165 -5.20 11.02 0.14
N GLY A 166 -4.47 10.87 1.25
CA GLY A 166 -3.10 10.37 1.25
C GLY A 166 -3.03 8.93 0.74
N ALA A 167 -3.93 8.05 1.19
CA ALA A 167 -4.02 6.68 0.70
C ALA A 167 -4.27 6.62 -0.82
N LEU A 168 -5.18 7.45 -1.32
CA LEU A 168 -5.42 7.58 -2.76
C LEU A 168 -4.20 8.15 -3.50
N ALA A 169 -3.53 9.16 -2.93
CA ALA A 169 -2.32 9.74 -3.50
C ALA A 169 -1.18 8.72 -3.59
N VAL A 170 -1.01 7.84 -2.60
CA VAL A 170 -0.03 6.74 -2.66
C VAL A 170 -0.31 5.85 -3.87
N LEU A 171 -1.56 5.38 -4.03
CA LEU A 171 -1.93 4.51 -5.13
C LEU A 171 -1.78 5.20 -6.50
N TYR A 172 -2.16 6.48 -6.58
CA TYR A 172 -2.02 7.26 -7.80
C TYR A 172 -0.55 7.50 -8.16
N LEU A 173 0.29 7.92 -7.22
CA LEU A 173 1.73 8.13 -7.46
C LEU A 173 2.42 6.82 -7.84
N PHE A 174 2.07 5.72 -7.18
CA PHE A 174 2.62 4.41 -7.52
C PHE A 174 2.19 3.96 -8.93
N SER A 175 0.93 4.21 -9.31
CA SER A 175 0.44 4.04 -10.69
C SER A 175 1.25 4.87 -11.69
N VAL A 176 1.61 6.11 -11.36
CA VAL A 176 2.49 6.94 -12.20
C VAL A 176 3.89 6.33 -12.32
N TYR A 177 4.46 5.76 -11.25
CA TYR A 177 5.77 5.07 -11.31
C TYR A 177 5.75 3.80 -12.17
N LEU A 178 4.58 3.22 -12.38
CA LEU A 178 4.35 2.08 -13.26
C LEU A 178 4.05 2.50 -14.71
N SER A 179 3.92 3.81 -14.97
CA SER A 179 3.59 4.36 -16.28
C SER A 179 4.83 4.83 -17.05
N GLY A 180 4.72 4.89 -18.39
CA GLY A 180 5.83 5.23 -19.29
C GLY A 180 6.61 6.54 -19.02
N PRO A 181 6.04 7.61 -18.43
CA PRO A 181 6.81 8.80 -18.06
C PRO A 181 7.97 8.53 -17.09
N ALA A 182 7.86 7.52 -16.23
CA ALA A 182 8.96 7.13 -15.35
C ALA A 182 10.15 6.57 -16.14
N ASP A 183 9.88 5.79 -17.19
CA ASP A 183 10.90 5.20 -18.06
C ASP A 183 11.70 6.30 -18.81
N ALA A 184 11.04 7.41 -19.15
CA ALA A 184 11.69 8.57 -19.79
C ALA A 184 12.72 9.25 -18.86
N ALA A 185 12.48 9.32 -17.55
CA ALA A 185 13.42 9.94 -16.61
C ALA A 185 14.72 9.14 -16.48
N PHE A 186 14.64 7.80 -16.47
CA PHE A 186 15.84 6.95 -16.48
C PHE A 186 16.57 7.00 -17.81
N SER A 187 15.83 7.05 -18.93
CA SER A 187 16.42 7.22 -20.26
C SER A 187 17.21 8.53 -20.39
N LEU A 188 16.70 9.65 -19.85
CA LEU A 188 17.42 10.92 -19.81
C LEU A 188 18.72 10.85 -18.98
N ALA A 189 18.77 10.00 -17.95
CA ALA A 189 19.96 9.74 -17.16
C ALA A 189 20.91 8.70 -17.79
N GLY A 190 20.60 8.18 -18.98
CA GLY A 190 21.39 7.16 -19.67
C GLY A 190 21.26 5.75 -19.06
N LEU A 191 20.23 5.49 -18.26
CA LEU A 191 20.00 4.20 -17.62
C LEU A 191 18.88 3.43 -18.34
N SER A 192 19.19 2.22 -18.81
CA SER A 192 18.21 1.28 -19.35
C SER A 192 17.93 0.18 -18.32
N LEU A 193 16.91 0.37 -17.48
CA LEU A 193 16.49 -0.62 -16.49
C LEU A 193 15.15 -1.23 -16.88
N PRO A 194 14.92 -2.53 -16.61
CA PRO A 194 13.58 -3.10 -16.71
C PRO A 194 12.61 -2.33 -15.81
N ARG A 195 11.35 -2.17 -16.27
CA ARG A 195 10.33 -1.37 -15.58
C ARG A 195 10.15 -1.73 -14.10
N VAL A 196 10.25 -3.02 -13.77
CA VAL A 196 10.15 -3.51 -12.39
C VAL A 196 11.19 -2.85 -11.47
N TRP A 197 12.44 -2.73 -11.96
CA TRP A 197 13.53 -2.13 -11.22
C TRP A 197 13.42 -0.61 -11.16
N SER A 198 13.01 0.03 -12.26
CA SER A 198 12.80 1.49 -12.27
C SER A 198 11.72 1.91 -11.28
N THR A 199 10.57 1.22 -11.25
CA THR A 199 9.50 1.47 -10.28
C THR A 199 9.97 1.20 -8.84
N ALA A 200 10.69 0.10 -8.60
CA ALA A 200 11.19 -0.22 -7.25
C ALA A 200 12.17 0.85 -6.73
N VAL A 201 13.05 1.34 -7.60
CA VAL A 201 13.98 2.43 -7.28
C VAL A 201 13.23 3.72 -6.99
N LEU A 202 12.25 4.10 -7.81
CA LEU A 202 11.45 5.31 -7.58
C LEU A 202 10.64 5.23 -6.27
N ALA A 203 10.03 4.08 -5.98
CA ALA A 203 9.30 3.85 -4.75
C ALA A 203 10.23 3.93 -3.52
N ALA A 204 11.40 3.28 -3.57
CA ALA A 204 12.39 3.32 -2.49
C ALA A 204 12.99 4.72 -2.29
N ALA A 205 13.34 5.42 -3.37
CA ALA A 205 13.87 6.78 -3.32
C ALA A 205 12.83 7.76 -2.76
N SER A 206 11.56 7.63 -3.18
CA SER A 206 10.46 8.42 -2.62
C SER A 206 10.25 8.14 -1.15
N ALA A 207 10.29 6.86 -0.75
CA ALA A 207 10.17 6.47 0.64
C ALA A 207 11.27 7.10 1.49
N LEU A 208 12.53 7.02 1.03
CA LEU A 208 13.67 7.62 1.71
C LEU A 208 13.54 9.15 1.79
N ALA A 209 13.17 9.81 0.70
CA ALA A 209 12.97 11.26 0.67
C ALA A 209 11.88 11.71 1.64
N LEU A 210 10.75 11.00 1.70
CA LEU A 210 9.66 11.26 2.63
C LEU A 210 10.05 11.00 4.09
N LEU A 211 10.80 9.92 4.34
CA LEU A 211 11.35 9.61 5.67
C LEU A 211 12.34 10.68 6.15
N LEU A 212 13.24 11.14 5.28
CA LEU A 212 14.19 12.21 5.57
C LEU A 212 13.47 13.54 5.77
N ALA A 213 12.50 13.87 4.93
CA ALA A 213 11.67 15.05 5.10
C ALA A 213 10.91 15.01 6.43
N ASP A 214 10.33 13.87 6.80
CA ASP A 214 9.72 13.72 8.12
C ASP A 214 10.78 13.90 9.21
N ALA A 215 11.94 13.25 9.13
CA ALA A 215 12.99 13.37 10.15
C ALA A 215 13.51 14.81 10.34
N LEU A 216 13.71 15.56 9.25
CA LEU A 216 14.26 16.91 9.26
C LEU A 216 13.24 17.98 9.69
N ILE A 217 11.99 17.85 9.23
CA ILE A 217 10.94 18.86 9.48
C ILE A 217 10.23 18.57 10.83
N ALA A 218 10.42 17.38 11.39
CA ALA A 218 9.75 16.94 12.60
C ALA A 218 10.12 17.70 13.87
N ARG A 219 9.13 18.33 14.51
CA ARG A 219 9.13 18.48 15.97
C ARG A 219 9.15 17.11 16.65
N LYS A 220 10.00 16.92 17.68
CA LYS A 220 10.10 15.67 18.46
C LYS A 220 8.71 15.20 18.92
N PRO A 221 8.41 13.89 18.91
CA PRO A 221 7.20 13.38 19.56
C PRO A 221 7.20 13.83 21.02
N ALA A 222 6.12 14.47 21.47
CA ALA A 222 5.86 14.70 22.89
C ALA A 222 5.47 13.37 23.55
N GLY A 223 6.43 12.44 23.64
CA GLY A 223 6.34 11.31 24.55
C GLY A 223 6.65 11.83 25.94
N GLY A 224 5.62 11.91 26.80
CA GLY A 224 5.81 12.15 28.23
C GLY A 224 5.64 13.59 28.72
N ARG A 225 4.60 14.33 28.29
CA ARG A 225 4.09 15.39 29.20
C ARG A 225 3.40 14.68 30.37
N PRO A 226 3.83 14.89 31.63
CA PRO A 226 3.04 14.47 32.78
C PRO A 226 1.68 15.15 32.65
N ARG A 227 0.61 14.43 32.96
CA ARG A 227 -0.68 15.06 33.24
C ARG A 227 -0.42 15.98 34.45
N GLY A 228 -0.39 17.28 34.21
CA GLY A 228 -0.70 18.30 35.21
C GLY A 228 -2.19 18.55 35.16
#